data_AF-A0A848HJ31-F1
#
_entry.id   AF-A0A848HJ31-F1
#
_cell.length_a   1.000
_cell.length_b   1.000
_cell.length_c   1.000
_cell.angle_alpha   90.00
_cell.angle_beta   90.00
_cell.angle_gamma   90.00
#
_symmetry.space_group_name_H-M   'P 1'
#
loop_
_entity.id
_entity.type
_entity.pdbx_description
1 polymer ?
#
loop_
_entity_poly.entity_id
_entity_poly.type
_entity_poly.pdbx_seq_one_letter_code
_entity_poly.pdbx_strand_id
1 'polypeptide(L)'
;MIAWIAYTVMVTLLLAGAALAAEASARLRRAATRWIWAAAIVAAALLPLVISTVSIQVPASLAPNAVTAPVALREVTSPALSPSTWIATPTAAVDSSVQTGPLLERVSLAASLAIVIALAASAVALQLRKRRWAQRVMAGVDVLVAPDAGPAVVGLVRPRIVVPAWLLQASPLQQSLVIAHERSHVDARDPHLLAFAIAVLALMPWNLPLWWMLRRLRHAIEVDCDARVLRGGHDVRAYGEALVDVGQRQSGYLGAAAAMAESRSLLEQRIRLMLRAPGPKGRAAGFVLGGLALSMAAIAAQVAPPPSVAMQAPRQQIDLPASRLLDYEGTYQVDEFVLMEVTRDGRRLWTRMSGQPRIEQYAERQDAFFSRDVDVQLAFQRDARGKVDGLRLHWMGGDFVAPRLDRDGIAAASMKINQNIVRTRPRPGGEALLRRNVDQAVAGKVRLDDLTPQFARQVLRVAPRITNELAPYGRLKSVTFLMVDQNGWDVYRVRHEHGQRDWHMLINSDGKVAGAFTREVH
;
A
#
# COMPACT_ATOMS: atom_id res chain seq x y z
N MET A 1 -7.32 5.28 1.36
CA MET A 1 -6.11 6.02 0.92
C MET A 1 -4.84 5.71 1.73
N ILE A 2 -4.84 5.70 3.07
CA ILE A 2 -3.60 5.44 3.87
C ILE A 2 -2.92 4.11 3.49
N ALA A 3 -3.69 3.02 3.35
CA ALA A 3 -3.15 1.73 2.93
C ALA A 3 -2.51 1.78 1.53
N TRP A 4 -3.07 2.58 0.62
CA TRP A 4 -2.54 2.80 -0.74
C TRP A 4 -1.22 3.60 -0.70
N ILE A 5 -1.15 4.62 0.14
CA ILE A 5 0.07 5.39 0.41
C ILE A 5 1.15 4.46 0.96
N ALA A 6 0.84 3.69 2.01
CA ALA A 6 1.79 2.75 2.63
C ALA A 6 2.30 1.70 1.63
N TYR A 7 1.41 1.14 0.82
CA TYR A 7 1.75 0.21 -0.26
C TYR A 7 2.71 0.82 -1.28
N THR A 8 2.38 2.01 -1.78
CA THR A 8 3.21 2.70 -2.78
C THR A 8 4.59 3.05 -2.22
N VAL A 9 4.67 3.52 -0.96
CA VAL A 9 5.95 3.77 -0.28
C VAL A 9 6.76 2.48 -0.16
N MET A 10 6.13 1.37 0.25
CA MET A 10 6.79 0.07 0.36
C MET A 10 7.35 -0.42 -0.97
N VAL A 11 6.54 -0.38 -2.04
CA VAL A 11 6.97 -0.74 -3.40
C VAL A 11 8.14 0.14 -3.85
N THR A 12 8.07 1.45 -3.59
CA THR A 12 9.14 2.39 -3.93
C THR A 12 10.43 2.10 -3.16
N LEU A 13 10.35 1.72 -1.88
CA LEU A 13 11.50 1.31 -1.08
C LEU A 13 12.18 0.04 -1.63
N LEU A 14 11.39 -0.95 -2.03
CA LEU A 14 11.91 -2.18 -2.64
C LEU A 14 12.61 -1.89 -3.98
N LEU A 15 12.00 -1.05 -4.83
CA LEU A 15 12.60 -0.62 -6.09
C LEU A 15 13.86 0.23 -5.88
N ALA A 16 13.88 1.08 -4.85
CA ALA A 16 15.06 1.83 -4.45
C ALA A 16 16.22 0.91 -4.03
N GLY A 17 15.93 -0.13 -3.24
CA GLY A 17 16.91 -1.15 -2.86
C GLY A 17 17.40 -1.98 -4.06
N ALA A 18 16.50 -2.37 -4.96
CA ALA A 18 16.84 -3.05 -6.20
C ALA A 18 17.76 -2.19 -7.08
N ALA A 19 17.46 -0.89 -7.20
CA ALA A 19 18.25 0.06 -7.95
C ALA A 19 19.66 0.27 -7.35
N LEU A 20 19.80 0.28 -6.02
CA LEU A 20 21.12 0.33 -5.35
C LEU A 20 21.97 -0.88 -5.70
N ALA A 21 21.39 -2.09 -5.60
CA ALA A 21 22.10 -3.32 -5.89
C ALA A 21 22.48 -3.40 -7.38
N ALA A 22 21.56 -3.03 -8.27
CA ALA A 22 21.81 -2.95 -9.70
C ALA A 22 22.88 -1.91 -10.05
N GLU A 23 22.85 -0.73 -9.43
CA GLU A 23 23.87 0.30 -9.59
C GLU A 23 25.25 -0.19 -9.14
N ALA A 24 25.34 -0.84 -7.98
CA ALA A 24 26.60 -1.40 -7.49
C ALA A 24 27.15 -2.47 -8.47
N SER A 25 26.29 -3.32 -9.02
CA SER A 25 26.67 -4.29 -10.07
C SER A 25 27.12 -3.62 -11.38
N ALA A 26 26.42 -2.57 -11.82
CA ALA A 26 26.72 -1.85 -13.06
C ALA A 26 28.04 -1.05 -12.96
N ARG A 27 28.35 -0.48 -11.79
CA ARG A 27 29.61 0.23 -11.52
C ARG A 27 30.83 -0.67 -11.68
N LEU A 28 30.72 -1.95 -11.31
CA LEU A 28 31.79 -2.95 -11.49
C LEU A 28 32.07 -3.23 -12.97
N ARG A 29 31.09 -2.98 -13.84
CA ARG A 29 31.17 -3.14 -15.30
C ARG A 29 31.39 -1.83 -16.05
N ARG A 30 31.61 -0.70 -15.34
CA ARG A 30 31.70 0.66 -15.90
C ARG A 30 30.50 1.03 -16.80
N ALA A 31 29.33 0.45 -16.53
CA ALA A 31 28.11 0.75 -17.27
C ALA A 31 27.43 2.03 -16.74
N ALA A 32 26.69 2.73 -17.59
CA ALA A 32 25.93 3.91 -17.21
C ALA A 32 24.81 3.53 -16.22
N THR A 33 24.76 4.21 -15.06
CA THR A 33 23.84 3.85 -13.97
C THR A 33 22.58 4.70 -13.92
N ARG A 34 22.52 5.83 -14.65
CA ARG A 34 21.36 6.73 -14.65
C ARG A 34 20.06 6.05 -15.10
N TRP A 35 20.15 5.12 -16.06
CA TRP A 35 18.96 4.41 -16.58
C TRP A 35 18.35 3.45 -15.56
N ILE A 36 19.16 2.93 -14.61
CA ILE A 36 18.67 2.10 -13.51
C ILE A 36 17.75 2.93 -12.62
N TRP A 37 18.19 4.14 -12.24
CA TRP A 37 17.40 5.05 -11.42
C TRP A 37 16.18 5.59 -12.16
N ALA A 38 16.32 5.92 -13.44
CA ALA A 38 15.19 6.35 -14.28
C ALA A 38 14.11 5.25 -14.39
N ALA A 39 14.52 4.00 -14.66
CA ALA A 39 13.62 2.86 -14.71
C ALA A 39 12.96 2.60 -13.36
N ALA A 40 13.68 2.71 -12.26
CA ALA A 40 13.13 2.54 -10.92
C ALA A 40 12.10 3.63 -10.56
N ILE A 41 12.33 4.89 -10.96
CA ILE A 41 11.37 6.00 -10.79
C ILE A 41 10.09 5.73 -11.59
N VAL A 42 10.23 5.31 -12.85
CA VAL A 42 9.09 4.93 -13.70
C VAL A 42 8.33 3.76 -13.11
N ALA A 43 9.03 2.71 -12.67
CA ALA A 43 8.43 1.54 -12.05
C ALA A 43 7.71 1.91 -10.74
N ALA A 44 8.25 2.81 -9.93
CA ALA A 44 7.60 3.26 -8.70
C ALA A 44 6.27 3.97 -8.96
N ALA A 45 6.13 4.63 -10.12
CA ALA A 45 4.89 5.27 -10.54
C ALA A 45 3.90 4.30 -11.23
N LEU A 46 4.41 3.42 -12.11
CA LEU A 46 3.56 2.54 -12.93
C LEU A 46 3.16 1.26 -12.21
N LEU A 47 4.06 0.64 -11.44
CA LEU A 47 3.82 -0.68 -10.84
C LEU A 47 2.60 -0.70 -9.91
N PRO A 48 2.38 0.31 -9.02
CA PRO A 48 1.14 0.38 -8.25
C PRO A 48 -0.12 0.48 -9.11
N LEU A 49 -0.08 1.19 -10.23
CA LEU A 49 -1.22 1.37 -11.15
C LEU A 49 -1.49 0.12 -11.98
N VAL A 50 -0.46 -0.56 -12.46
CA VAL A 50 -0.60 -1.78 -13.29
C VAL A 50 -1.11 -2.93 -12.44
N ILE A 51 -0.55 -3.13 -11.24
CA ILE A 51 -0.98 -4.23 -10.36
C ILE A 51 -2.41 -4.03 -9.86
N SER A 52 -2.88 -2.78 -9.72
CA SER A 52 -4.28 -2.52 -9.34
C SER A 52 -5.28 -2.66 -10.49
N THR A 53 -4.84 -2.64 -11.74
CA THR A 53 -5.70 -2.71 -12.93
C THR A 53 -5.64 -4.05 -13.66
N VAL A 54 -4.55 -4.80 -13.51
CA VAL A 54 -4.33 -6.08 -14.20
C VAL A 54 -4.35 -7.22 -13.17
N SER A 55 -5.42 -8.03 -13.19
CA SER A 55 -5.41 -9.33 -12.52
C SER A 55 -4.54 -10.31 -13.32
N ILE A 56 -3.23 -10.27 -13.10
CA ILE A 56 -2.31 -11.24 -13.73
C ILE A 56 -2.55 -12.60 -13.07
N GLN A 57 -3.32 -13.47 -13.75
CA GLN A 57 -3.37 -14.89 -13.41
C GLN A 57 -2.04 -15.52 -13.82
N VAL A 58 -1.14 -15.75 -12.87
CA VAL A 58 0.10 -16.48 -13.13
C VAL A 58 -0.29 -17.95 -13.41
N PRO A 59 0.12 -18.54 -14.56
CA PRO A 59 -0.11 -19.95 -14.83
C PRO A 59 0.49 -20.81 -13.73
N ALA A 60 -0.31 -21.70 -13.15
CA ALA A 60 0.09 -22.57 -12.02
C ALA A 60 1.36 -23.40 -12.30
N SER A 61 1.72 -23.58 -13.58
CA SER A 61 2.90 -24.33 -14.04
C SER A 61 4.24 -23.64 -13.78
N LEU A 62 4.26 -22.36 -13.39
CA LEU A 62 5.50 -21.60 -13.11
C LEU A 62 5.76 -21.37 -11.62
N ALA A 63 4.92 -21.91 -10.73
CA ALA A 63 5.06 -21.76 -9.28
C ALA A 63 5.51 -23.08 -8.60
N PRO A 64 6.82 -23.41 -8.60
CA PRO A 64 7.32 -24.49 -7.76
C PRO A 64 7.27 -24.05 -6.30
N ASN A 65 6.31 -24.59 -5.54
CA ASN A 65 6.25 -24.56 -4.07
C ASN A 65 6.47 -23.19 -3.38
N ALA A 66 5.92 -22.11 -3.93
CA ALA A 66 5.82 -20.86 -3.20
C ALA A 66 4.58 -20.88 -2.30
N VAL A 67 4.80 -20.86 -0.99
CA VAL A 67 3.78 -20.48 0.00
C VAL A 67 3.39 -19.03 -0.31
N THR A 68 2.32 -18.83 -1.09
CA THR A 68 1.81 -17.50 -1.44
C THR A 68 0.41 -17.32 -0.88
N ALA A 69 0.33 -17.00 0.40
CA ALA A 69 -0.68 -16.04 0.84
C ALA A 69 -0.05 -14.66 0.61
N PRO A 70 -0.62 -13.79 -0.26
CA PRO A 70 -0.14 -12.42 -0.35
C PRO A 70 -0.26 -11.79 1.04
N VAL A 71 0.86 -11.32 1.60
CA VAL A 71 0.87 -10.59 2.87
C VAL A 71 0.12 -9.28 2.65
N ALA A 72 -1.17 -9.28 2.91
CA ALA A 72 -2.02 -8.12 2.70
C ALA A 72 -1.69 -7.08 3.79
N LEU A 73 -1.05 -5.97 3.40
CA LEU A 73 -0.69 -4.88 4.33
C LEU A 73 -1.89 -4.35 5.14
N ARG A 74 -3.13 -4.50 4.64
CA ARG A 74 -4.36 -4.19 5.40
C ARG A 74 -4.54 -5.04 6.65
N GLU A 75 -4.01 -6.26 6.72
CA GLU A 75 -4.17 -7.13 7.89
C GLU A 75 -3.39 -6.58 9.10
N VAL A 76 -2.33 -5.82 8.83
CA VAL A 76 -1.48 -5.18 9.84
C VAL A 76 -2.03 -3.82 10.29
N THR A 77 -2.72 -3.07 9.41
CA THR A 77 -3.13 -1.68 9.69
C THR A 77 -4.64 -1.41 9.70
N SER A 78 -5.51 -2.43 9.55
CA SER A 78 -6.97 -2.21 9.63
C SER A 78 -7.44 -2.14 11.09
N PRO A 79 -8.10 -1.05 11.53
CA PRO A 79 -8.84 -1.03 12.79
C PRO A 79 -10.05 -1.98 12.75
N ALA A 80 -10.57 -2.31 11.55
CA ALA A 80 -11.67 -3.24 11.31
C ALA A 80 -11.37 -4.73 11.61
N LEU A 81 -10.13 -5.03 11.97
CA LEU A 81 -9.71 -6.39 12.34
C LEU A 81 -9.16 -6.47 13.76
N SER A 82 -9.19 -5.35 14.50
CA SER A 82 -9.05 -5.41 15.95
C SER A 82 -10.21 -6.24 16.51
N PRO A 83 -10.01 -7.18 17.45
CA PRO A 83 -11.14 -7.76 18.18
C PRO A 83 -12.05 -6.68 18.79
N SER A 84 -11.51 -5.47 19.02
CA SER A 84 -12.30 -4.33 19.48
C SER A 84 -13.28 -3.73 18.47
N THR A 85 -13.22 -4.03 17.16
CA THR A 85 -14.29 -3.69 16.19
C THR A 85 -15.32 -4.81 16.02
N TRP A 86 -15.14 -5.95 16.70
CA TRP A 86 -16.18 -6.95 16.91
C TRP A 86 -17.16 -6.46 18.00
N ILE A 87 -16.85 -5.31 18.62
CA ILE A 87 -17.64 -4.59 19.61
C ILE A 87 -18.62 -3.65 18.88
N ALA A 88 -19.86 -4.10 18.76
CA ALA A 88 -21.01 -3.23 18.89
C ALA A 88 -22.09 -3.95 19.70
N THR A 89 -22.04 -3.81 21.02
CA THR A 89 -23.28 -3.55 21.76
C THR A 89 -23.82 -2.19 21.31
N PRO A 90 -25.14 -1.97 21.29
CA PRO A 90 -25.73 -0.71 20.84
C PRO A 90 -25.42 0.38 21.87
N THR A 91 -24.25 0.99 21.75
CA THR A 91 -23.96 2.28 22.37
C THR A 91 -23.98 3.30 21.25
N ALA A 92 -24.80 4.33 21.45
CA ALA A 92 -25.05 5.45 20.57
C ALA A 92 -23.87 5.76 19.64
N ALA A 93 -24.19 5.98 18.37
CA ALA A 93 -23.29 6.54 17.38
C ALA A 93 -22.55 7.74 17.98
N VAL A 94 -21.33 7.50 18.47
CA VAL A 94 -20.34 8.54 18.59
C VAL A 94 -19.72 8.61 17.22
N ASP A 95 -20.23 9.54 16.42
CA ASP A 95 -19.60 10.04 15.21
C ASP A 95 -18.18 10.50 15.56
N SER A 96 -17.23 9.58 15.50
CA SER A 96 -15.81 9.89 15.46
C SER A 96 -15.09 9.01 14.45
N SER A 97 -15.74 8.78 13.31
CA SER A 97 -14.97 8.72 12.07
C SER A 97 -14.47 10.16 11.81
N VAL A 98 -13.31 10.50 12.37
CA VAL A 98 -12.56 11.62 11.78
C VAL A 98 -12.28 11.16 10.36
N GLN A 99 -13.04 11.70 9.40
CA GLN A 99 -12.85 11.52 7.96
C GLN A 99 -11.48 12.11 7.58
N THR A 100 -10.41 11.39 7.90
CA THR A 100 -9.03 11.75 7.54
C THR A 100 -8.76 11.53 6.05
N GLY A 101 -9.65 10.78 5.35
CA GLY A 101 -9.63 10.56 3.91
C GLY A 101 -9.60 11.85 3.09
N PRO A 102 -10.66 12.69 3.14
CA PRO A 102 -10.71 13.92 2.34
C PRO A 102 -9.62 14.93 2.72
N LEU A 103 -9.15 14.96 3.98
CA LEU A 103 -8.07 15.85 4.39
C LEU A 103 -6.74 15.46 3.76
N LEU A 104 -6.36 14.18 3.81
CA LEU A 104 -5.09 13.72 3.27
C LEU A 104 -5.07 13.79 1.73
N GLU A 105 -6.22 13.64 1.05
CA GLU A 105 -6.37 13.88 -0.39
C GLU A 105 -6.12 15.34 -0.74
N ARG A 106 -6.78 16.26 -0.01
CA ARG A 106 -6.61 17.70 -0.19
C ARG A 106 -5.17 18.14 0.08
N VAL A 107 -4.52 17.61 1.13
CA VAL A 107 -3.11 17.89 1.44
C VAL A 107 -2.19 17.38 0.31
N SER A 108 -2.45 16.19 -0.22
CA SER A 108 -1.64 15.63 -1.32
C SER A 108 -1.79 16.44 -2.61
N LEU A 109 -3.02 16.85 -2.94
CA LEU A 109 -3.31 17.72 -4.09
C LEU A 109 -2.69 19.11 -3.90
N ALA A 110 -2.81 19.70 -2.70
CA ALA A 110 -2.21 21.00 -2.38
C ALA A 110 -0.68 20.95 -2.48
N ALA A 111 -0.04 19.88 -1.98
CA ALA A 111 1.41 19.69 -2.11
C ALA A 111 1.85 19.55 -3.58
N SER A 112 1.10 18.78 -4.37
CA SER A 112 1.36 18.60 -5.80
C SER A 112 1.23 19.93 -6.56
N LEU A 113 0.14 20.66 -6.30
CA LEU A 113 -0.10 21.98 -6.88
C LEU A 113 0.98 22.98 -6.46
N ALA A 114 1.41 22.97 -5.20
CA ALA A 114 2.48 23.83 -4.70
C ALA A 114 3.81 23.57 -5.43
N ILE A 115 4.17 22.31 -5.69
CA ILE A 115 5.36 21.96 -6.49
C ILE A 115 5.22 22.46 -7.92
N VAL A 116 4.08 22.23 -8.57
CA VAL A 116 3.84 22.71 -9.95
C VAL A 116 3.93 24.23 -10.04
N ILE A 117 3.32 24.96 -9.09
CA ILE A 117 3.41 26.42 -9.00
C ILE A 117 4.87 26.85 -8.78
N ALA A 118 5.59 26.20 -7.85
CA ALA A 118 6.99 26.53 -7.59
C ALA A 118 7.88 26.30 -8.84
N LEU A 119 7.64 25.23 -9.60
CA LEU A 119 8.34 24.94 -10.86
C LEU A 119 8.00 25.99 -11.93
N ALA A 120 6.72 26.34 -12.09
CA ALA A 120 6.28 27.37 -13.04
C ALA A 120 6.86 28.74 -12.69
N ALA A 121 6.80 29.15 -11.42
CA ALA A 121 7.39 30.39 -10.93
C ALA A 121 8.90 30.42 -11.14
N SER A 122 9.60 29.31 -10.86
CA SER A 122 11.04 29.18 -11.11
C SER A 122 11.37 29.29 -12.60
N ALA A 123 10.57 28.67 -13.48
CA ALA A 123 10.73 28.78 -14.92
C ALA A 123 10.51 30.22 -15.41
N VAL A 124 9.45 30.91 -14.95
CA VAL A 124 9.19 32.31 -15.30
C VAL A 124 10.32 33.21 -14.81
N ALA A 125 10.75 33.08 -13.54
CA ALA A 125 11.85 33.85 -12.97
C ALA A 125 13.16 33.67 -13.76
N LEU A 126 13.45 32.43 -14.18
CA LEU A 126 14.61 32.11 -15.02
C LEU A 126 14.49 32.75 -16.41
N GLN A 127 13.32 32.70 -17.05
CA GLN A 127 13.10 33.33 -18.36
C GLN A 127 13.27 34.85 -18.30
N LEU A 128 12.80 35.50 -17.23
CA LEU A 128 12.96 36.94 -17.03
C LEU A 128 14.43 37.32 -16.82
N ARG A 129 15.19 36.53 -16.04
CA ARG A 129 16.62 36.75 -15.83
C ARG A 129 17.44 36.53 -17.10
N LYS A 130 17.12 35.48 -17.87
CA LYS A 130 17.81 35.12 -19.13
C LYS A 130 17.83 36.27 -20.14
N ARG A 131 16.81 37.13 -20.15
CA ARG A 131 16.75 38.32 -21.02
C ARG A 131 17.88 39.33 -20.76
N ARG A 132 18.49 39.30 -19.58
CA ARG A 132 19.57 40.23 -19.18
C ARG A 132 20.98 39.65 -19.36
N TRP A 133 21.08 38.38 -19.75
CA TRP A 133 22.38 37.70 -19.86
C TRP A 133 22.99 37.94 -21.24
N ALA A 134 24.29 38.20 -21.26
CA ALA A 134 25.05 38.43 -22.48
C ALA A 134 25.38 37.11 -23.17
N GLN A 135 25.34 37.08 -24.50
CA GLN A 135 25.84 35.95 -25.29
C GLN A 135 27.33 36.12 -25.57
N ARG A 136 28.11 35.06 -25.38
CA ARG A 136 29.55 34.99 -25.68
C ARG A 136 29.89 33.62 -26.26
N VAL A 137 31.07 33.51 -26.86
CA VAL A 137 31.64 32.23 -27.29
C VAL A 137 32.76 31.86 -26.31
N MET A 138 32.69 30.64 -25.75
CA MET A 138 33.72 30.09 -24.85
C MET A 138 34.08 28.68 -25.31
N ALA A 139 35.37 28.41 -25.48
CA ALA A 139 35.87 27.13 -26.01
C ALA A 139 35.14 26.67 -27.30
N GLY A 140 34.80 27.61 -28.18
CA GLY A 140 34.10 27.34 -29.45
C GLY A 140 32.60 27.05 -29.32
N VAL A 141 31.99 27.29 -28.16
CA VAL A 141 30.56 27.06 -27.91
C VAL A 141 29.86 28.35 -27.49
N ASP A 142 28.65 28.57 -27.99
CA ASP A 142 27.79 29.69 -27.56
C ASP A 142 27.32 29.49 -26.11
N VAL A 143 27.67 30.45 -25.25
CA VAL A 143 27.32 30.47 -23.83
C VAL A 143 26.61 31.77 -23.45
N LEU A 144 25.79 31.68 -22.41
CA LEU A 144 25.19 32.83 -21.74
C LEU A 144 26.00 33.17 -20.50
N VAL A 145 26.40 34.43 -20.35
CA VAL A 145 27.14 34.89 -19.18
C VAL A 145 26.18 35.47 -18.15
N ALA A 146 26.14 34.84 -16.98
CA ALA A 146 25.38 35.31 -15.82
C ALA A 146 26.32 35.92 -14.76
N PRO A 147 25.87 36.91 -13.97
CA PRO A 147 26.70 37.52 -12.92
C PRO A 147 27.04 36.54 -11.79
N ASP A 148 26.06 35.73 -11.39
CA ASP A 148 26.04 34.96 -10.14
C ASP A 148 25.53 33.51 -10.30
N ALA A 149 25.41 33.02 -11.54
CA ALA A 149 24.81 31.71 -11.83
C ALA A 149 25.66 30.86 -12.78
N GLY A 150 25.62 29.54 -12.56
CA GLY A 150 26.33 28.54 -13.35
C GLY A 150 27.72 28.17 -12.80
N PRO A 151 28.49 27.32 -13.49
CA PRO A 151 28.16 26.73 -14.80
C PRO A 151 26.97 25.77 -14.70
N ALA A 152 26.07 25.84 -15.69
CA ALA A 152 24.87 24.99 -15.75
C ALA A 152 24.22 25.02 -17.14
N VAL A 153 23.45 23.98 -17.46
CA VAL A 153 22.54 23.96 -18.62
C VAL A 153 21.15 24.45 -18.24
N VAL A 154 20.64 25.47 -18.94
CA VAL A 154 19.30 26.04 -18.70
C VAL A 154 18.36 25.86 -19.89
N GLY A 155 17.09 25.54 -19.57
CA GLY A 155 15.99 25.42 -20.53
C GLY A 155 15.73 23.99 -21.00
N LEU A 156 14.45 23.68 -21.25
CA LEU A 156 14.01 22.37 -21.73
C LEU A 156 13.93 22.31 -23.27
N VAL A 157 13.17 23.22 -23.88
CA VAL A 157 12.95 23.21 -25.34
C VAL A 157 14.21 23.58 -26.14
N ARG A 158 15.01 24.52 -25.61
CA ARG A 158 16.27 24.98 -26.21
C ARG A 158 17.33 25.08 -25.11
N PRO A 159 17.97 23.96 -24.72
CA PRO A 159 19.00 23.96 -23.70
C PRO A 159 20.16 24.86 -24.13
N ARG A 160 20.60 25.75 -23.26
CA ARG A 160 21.75 26.65 -23.47
C ARG A 160 22.67 26.57 -22.27
N ILE A 161 23.98 26.59 -22.52
CA ILE A 161 25.00 26.60 -21.47
C ILE A 161 25.07 28.02 -20.89
N VAL A 162 25.02 28.11 -19.56
CA VAL A 162 25.20 29.35 -18.80
C VAL A 162 26.49 29.21 -18.01
N VAL A 163 27.32 30.25 -18.04
CA VAL A 163 28.56 30.32 -17.29
C VAL A 163 28.58 31.58 -16.42
N PRO A 164 29.22 31.52 -15.24
CA PRO A 164 29.35 32.69 -14.38
C PRO A 164 30.46 33.61 -14.91
N ALA A 165 30.34 34.91 -14.62
CA ALA A 165 31.28 35.92 -15.13
C ALA A 165 32.75 35.65 -14.73
N TRP A 166 33.00 35.06 -13.56
CA TRP A 166 34.36 34.73 -13.11
C TRP A 166 35.04 33.68 -14.01
N LEU A 167 34.27 32.79 -14.67
CA LEU A 167 34.82 31.75 -15.54
C LEU A 167 35.46 32.34 -16.81
N LEU A 168 35.08 33.57 -17.19
CA LEU A 168 35.75 34.30 -18.29
C LEU A 168 37.22 34.60 -18.00
N GLN A 169 37.59 34.68 -16.72
CA GLN A 169 38.96 34.94 -16.27
C GLN A 169 39.75 33.66 -15.98
N ALA A 170 39.10 32.49 -16.05
CA ALA A 170 39.74 31.20 -15.86
C ALA A 170 40.68 30.85 -17.01
N SER A 171 41.64 29.95 -16.77
CA SER A 171 42.56 29.49 -17.81
C SER A 171 41.81 28.85 -19.00
N PRO A 172 42.34 28.91 -20.24
CA PRO A 172 41.70 28.30 -21.41
C PRO A 172 41.45 26.79 -21.24
N LEU A 173 42.37 26.09 -20.57
CA LEU A 173 42.21 24.68 -20.23
C LEU A 173 41.00 24.47 -19.31
N GLN A 174 40.90 25.24 -18.23
CA GLN A 174 39.78 25.16 -17.30
C GLN A 174 38.45 25.50 -17.97
N GLN A 175 38.39 26.54 -18.81
CA GLN A 175 37.21 26.86 -19.60
C GLN A 175 36.81 25.68 -20.49
N SER A 176 37.76 25.07 -21.20
CA SER A 176 37.48 23.92 -22.07
C SER A 176 36.93 22.72 -21.31
N LEU A 177 37.45 22.42 -20.11
CA LEU A 177 37.01 21.31 -19.27
C LEU A 177 35.59 21.53 -18.73
N VAL A 178 35.28 22.74 -18.28
CA VAL A 178 33.93 23.10 -17.82
C VAL A 178 32.93 23.06 -18.98
N ILE A 179 33.29 23.61 -20.15
CA ILE A 179 32.42 23.57 -21.33
C ILE A 179 32.20 22.14 -21.83
N ALA A 180 33.23 21.27 -21.80
CA ALA A 180 33.08 19.86 -22.14
C ALA A 180 32.09 19.14 -21.20
N HIS A 181 32.13 19.45 -19.90
CA HIS A 181 31.17 18.94 -18.92
C HIS A 181 29.73 19.40 -19.21
N GLU A 182 29.50 20.71 -19.35
CA GLU A 182 28.16 21.25 -19.61
C GLU A 182 27.60 20.77 -20.95
N ARG A 183 28.45 20.65 -21.98
CA ARG A 183 28.06 20.12 -23.29
C ARG A 183 27.64 18.66 -23.21
N SER A 184 28.33 17.85 -22.40
CA SER A 184 27.95 16.46 -22.15
C SER A 184 26.54 16.32 -21.57
N HIS A 185 26.07 17.27 -20.76
CA HIS A 185 24.67 17.30 -20.30
C HIS A 185 23.67 17.63 -21.41
N VAL A 186 24.02 18.58 -22.29
CA VAL A 186 23.19 18.95 -23.46
C VAL A 186 23.06 17.76 -24.41
N ASP A 187 24.20 17.17 -24.81
CA ASP A 187 24.26 16.07 -25.76
C ASP A 187 23.51 14.85 -25.25
N ALA A 188 23.58 14.59 -23.94
CA ALA A 188 22.89 13.47 -23.31
C ALA A 188 21.44 13.78 -22.88
N ARG A 189 20.95 15.01 -23.11
CA ARG A 189 19.60 15.49 -22.78
C ARG A 189 19.23 15.35 -21.30
N ASP A 190 20.20 15.50 -20.41
CA ASP A 190 20.01 15.34 -18.96
C ASP A 190 18.91 16.26 -18.37
N PRO A 191 18.71 17.52 -18.83
CA PRO A 191 17.60 18.35 -18.38
C PRO A 191 16.21 17.75 -18.64
N HIS A 192 16.03 17.02 -19.74
CA HIS A 192 14.76 16.37 -20.07
C HIS A 192 14.48 15.19 -19.13
N LEU A 193 15.53 14.39 -18.86
CA LEU A 193 15.44 13.26 -17.94
C LEU A 193 15.10 13.73 -16.51
N LEU A 194 15.74 14.80 -16.05
CA LEU A 194 15.44 15.39 -14.74
C LEU A 194 14.05 16.01 -14.68
N ALA A 195 13.62 16.73 -15.73
CA ALA A 195 12.27 17.28 -15.79
C ALA A 195 11.19 16.19 -15.74
N PHE A 196 11.40 15.09 -16.48
CA PHE A 196 10.51 13.93 -16.43
C PHE A 196 10.45 13.32 -15.02
N ALA A 197 11.60 13.09 -14.37
CA ALA A 197 11.64 12.54 -13.01
C ALA A 197 10.97 13.47 -11.97
N ILE A 198 11.14 14.79 -12.11
CA ILE A 198 10.48 15.79 -11.27
C ILE A 198 8.96 15.79 -11.52
N ALA A 199 8.52 15.63 -12.77
CA ALA A 199 7.10 15.52 -13.10
C ALA A 199 6.47 14.28 -12.43
N VAL A 200 7.14 13.13 -12.48
CA VAL A 200 6.70 11.91 -11.77
C VAL A 200 6.62 12.15 -10.26
N LEU A 201 7.61 12.83 -9.68
CA LEU A 201 7.60 13.19 -8.27
C LEU A 201 6.45 14.13 -7.90
N ALA A 202 6.11 15.10 -8.76
CA ALA A 202 5.00 16.02 -8.55
C ALA A 202 3.63 15.30 -8.49
N LEU A 203 3.51 14.10 -9.06
CA LEU A 203 2.29 13.28 -8.95
C LEU A 203 2.14 12.62 -7.58
N MET A 204 3.24 12.39 -6.86
CA MET A 204 3.25 11.70 -5.57
C MET A 204 4.26 12.33 -4.60
N PRO A 205 4.08 13.61 -4.23
CA PRO A 205 5.06 14.34 -3.43
C PRO A 205 5.22 13.80 -2.00
N TRP A 206 4.24 13.06 -1.51
CA TRP A 206 4.25 12.36 -0.22
C TRP A 206 5.17 11.13 -0.20
N ASN A 207 5.64 10.65 -1.36
CA ASN A 207 6.51 9.49 -1.48
C ASN A 207 7.98 9.89 -1.21
N LEU A 208 8.38 9.94 0.06
CA LEU A 208 9.74 10.33 0.49
C LEU A 208 10.87 9.50 -0.17
N PRO A 209 10.75 8.16 -0.33
CA PRO A 209 11.72 7.38 -1.09
C PRO A 209 11.95 7.90 -2.52
N LEU A 210 10.92 8.41 -3.19
CA LEU A 210 11.03 8.94 -4.55
C LEU A 210 11.89 10.22 -4.61
N TRP A 211 11.79 11.08 -3.59
CA TRP A 211 12.69 12.24 -3.45
C TRP A 211 14.15 11.80 -3.34
N TRP A 212 14.41 10.74 -2.60
CA TRP A 212 15.74 10.16 -2.47
C TRP A 212 16.21 9.53 -3.80
N MET A 213 15.34 8.83 -4.53
CA MET A 213 15.65 8.28 -5.87
C MET A 213 15.99 9.40 -6.86
N LEU A 214 15.28 10.54 -6.82
CA LEU A 214 15.62 11.71 -7.65
C LEU A 214 17.00 12.29 -7.29
N ARG A 215 17.38 12.32 -6.01
CA ARG A 215 18.76 12.69 -5.58
C ARG A 215 19.80 11.71 -6.12
N ARG A 216 19.50 10.40 -6.10
CA ARG A 216 20.39 9.36 -6.65
C ARG A 216 20.52 9.44 -8.17
N LEU A 217 19.42 9.70 -8.89
CA LEU A 217 19.42 9.90 -10.34
C LEU A 217 20.32 11.09 -10.72
N ARG A 218 20.17 12.24 -10.02
CA ARG A 218 21.04 13.41 -10.22
C ARG A 218 22.52 13.06 -10.08
N HIS A 219 22.90 12.40 -8.98
CA HIS A 219 24.28 11.97 -8.79
C HIS A 219 24.76 10.97 -9.85
N ALA A 220 23.89 10.05 -10.29
CA ALA A 220 24.23 9.10 -11.36
C ALA A 220 24.43 9.79 -12.72
N ILE A 221 23.69 10.85 -13.00
CA ILE A 221 23.88 11.71 -14.18
C ILE A 221 25.24 12.39 -14.13
N GLU A 222 25.63 12.97 -13.00
CA GLU A 222 26.96 13.59 -12.81
C GLU A 222 28.10 12.59 -13.05
N VAL A 223 28.02 11.41 -12.43
CA VAL A 223 29.03 10.35 -12.60
C VAL A 223 29.13 9.87 -14.05
N ASP A 224 28.00 9.76 -14.76
CA ASP A 224 27.98 9.37 -16.17
C ASP A 224 28.48 10.50 -17.08
N CYS A 225 28.24 11.77 -16.71
CA CYS A 225 28.80 12.94 -17.36
C CYS A 225 30.34 12.96 -17.23
N ASP A 226 30.86 12.77 -16.01
CA ASP A 226 32.30 12.65 -15.75
C ASP A 226 32.92 11.53 -16.59
N ALA A 227 32.28 10.36 -16.62
CA ALA A 227 32.75 9.23 -17.43
C ALA A 227 32.72 9.50 -18.94
N ARG A 228 31.82 10.36 -19.44
CA ARG A 228 31.82 10.80 -20.85
C ARG A 228 32.96 11.76 -21.14
N VAL A 229 33.18 12.76 -20.27
CA VAL A 229 34.27 13.73 -20.42
C VAL A 229 35.63 13.02 -20.39
N LEU A 230 35.86 12.13 -19.42
CA LEU A 230 37.12 11.39 -19.33
C LEU A 230 37.35 10.45 -20.53
N ARG A 231 36.29 9.86 -21.10
CA ARG A 231 36.39 9.10 -22.36
C ARG A 231 36.76 9.98 -23.57
N GLY A 232 36.53 11.28 -23.50
CA GLY A 232 36.98 12.26 -24.48
C GLY A 232 38.48 12.53 -24.46
N GLY A 233 39.26 11.87 -23.57
CA GLY A 233 40.72 11.98 -23.52
C GLY A 233 41.25 13.09 -22.61
N HIS A 234 40.39 13.72 -21.80
CA HIS A 234 40.80 14.73 -20.85
C HIS A 234 41.55 14.12 -19.66
N ASP A 235 42.58 14.82 -19.16
CA ASP A 235 43.33 14.40 -17.99
C ASP A 235 42.47 14.43 -16.71
N VAL A 236 42.50 13.32 -15.96
CA VAL A 236 41.64 13.13 -14.77
C VAL A 236 41.97 14.14 -13.67
N ARG A 237 43.25 14.49 -13.51
CA ARG A 237 43.69 15.40 -12.46
C ARG A 237 43.29 16.83 -12.78
N ALA A 238 43.60 17.31 -13.98
CA ALA A 238 43.20 18.65 -14.44
C ALA A 238 41.68 18.83 -14.41
N TYR A 239 40.93 17.80 -14.81
CA TYR A 239 39.47 17.80 -14.72
C TYR A 239 38.96 17.86 -13.27
N GLY A 240 39.53 17.04 -12.37
CA GLY A 240 39.17 17.06 -10.95
C GLY A 240 39.45 18.41 -10.28
N GLU A 241 40.59 19.04 -10.58
CA GLU A 241 40.94 20.38 -10.09
C GLU A 241 39.96 21.44 -10.60
N ALA A 242 39.56 21.38 -11.87
CA ALA A 242 38.55 22.28 -12.44
C ALA A 242 37.19 22.15 -11.74
N LEU A 243 36.74 20.92 -11.44
CA LEU A 243 35.48 20.68 -10.71
C LEU A 243 35.55 21.23 -9.27
N VAL A 244 36.69 21.09 -8.60
CA VAL A 244 36.88 21.63 -7.25
C VAL A 244 36.83 23.15 -7.24
N ASP A 245 37.49 23.83 -8.19
CA ASP A 245 37.48 25.30 -8.26
C ASP A 245 36.06 25.82 -8.59
N VAL A 246 35.33 25.15 -9.48
CA VAL A 246 33.91 25.46 -9.73
C VAL A 246 33.06 25.28 -8.46
N GLY A 247 33.23 24.18 -7.75
CA GLY A 247 32.49 23.88 -6.51
C GLY A 247 32.81 24.84 -5.35
N GLN A 248 34.02 25.41 -5.30
CA GLN A 248 34.40 26.43 -4.32
C GLN A 248 33.80 27.81 -4.63
N ARG A 249 33.56 28.11 -5.91
CA ARG A 249 33.09 29.41 -6.40
C ARG A 249 31.59 29.47 -6.71
N GLN A 250 30.86 28.37 -6.50
CA GLN A 250 29.41 28.35 -6.68
C GLN A 250 28.73 29.32 -5.68
N SER A 251 28.33 30.49 -6.18
CA SER A 251 27.49 31.46 -5.50
C SER A 251 26.02 31.05 -5.55
N GLY A 252 25.34 31.20 -4.42
CA GLY A 252 24.02 30.60 -4.17
C GLY A 252 22.91 31.05 -5.12
N TYR A 253 22.40 30.10 -5.90
CA TYR A 253 21.10 30.26 -6.55
C TYR A 253 19.99 29.97 -5.53
N LEU A 254 19.62 30.99 -4.75
CA LEU A 254 18.48 31.00 -3.81
C LEU A 254 17.16 30.85 -4.58
N GLY A 255 16.61 29.63 -4.58
CA GLY A 255 15.30 29.26 -5.13
C GLY A 255 15.04 27.77 -4.93
N ALA A 256 13.99 27.19 -5.52
CA ALA A 256 13.76 25.73 -5.51
C ALA A 256 14.95 24.92 -6.09
N ALA A 257 15.82 25.59 -6.87
CA ALA A 257 17.10 25.09 -7.35
C ALA A 257 18.21 25.00 -6.26
N ALA A 258 18.06 25.62 -5.09
CA ALA A 258 19.00 25.47 -3.96
C ALA A 258 18.89 24.07 -3.33
N ALA A 259 17.70 23.46 -3.33
CA ALA A 259 17.53 22.02 -3.03
C ALA A 259 18.11 21.12 -4.16
N MET A 260 18.52 21.73 -5.28
CA MET A 260 19.21 21.13 -6.40
C MET A 260 20.71 21.41 -6.42
N ALA A 261 21.24 22.22 -5.49
CA ALA A 261 22.67 22.44 -5.36
C ALA A 261 23.38 21.16 -4.90
N GLU A 262 24.48 20.81 -5.58
CA GLU A 262 25.28 19.63 -5.27
C GLU A 262 26.03 19.86 -3.94
N SER A 263 25.93 18.91 -3.01
CA SER A 263 26.63 19.02 -1.72
C SER A 263 28.12 18.67 -1.88
N ARG A 264 29.00 19.29 -1.07
CA ARG A 264 30.46 19.01 -1.06
C ARG A 264 30.79 17.50 -1.00
N SER A 265 29.97 16.72 -0.30
CA SER A 265 30.09 15.25 -0.19
C SER A 265 29.87 14.48 -1.50
N LEU A 266 29.07 15.02 -2.43
CA LEU A 266 28.81 14.38 -3.73
C LEU A 266 29.98 14.62 -4.69
N LEU A 267 30.59 15.81 -4.66
CA LEU A 267 31.80 16.12 -5.43
C LEU A 267 32.97 15.21 -5.01
N GLU A 268 33.19 15.06 -3.70
CA GLU A 268 34.22 14.14 -3.19
C GLU A 268 33.96 12.70 -3.67
N GLN A 269 32.71 12.24 -3.62
CA GLN A 269 32.34 10.91 -4.10
C GLN A 269 32.62 10.74 -5.60
N ARG A 270 32.34 11.75 -6.43
CA ARG A 270 32.65 11.74 -7.87
C ARG A 270 34.14 11.61 -8.11
N ILE A 271 34.96 12.43 -7.45
CA ILE A 271 36.43 12.38 -7.58
C ILE A 271 36.97 10.99 -7.18
N ARG A 272 36.52 10.43 -6.05
CA ARG A 272 36.91 9.07 -5.64
C ARG A 272 36.53 8.00 -6.68
N LEU A 273 35.42 8.18 -7.40
CA LEU A 273 34.98 7.24 -8.44
C LEU A 273 35.83 7.35 -9.70
N MET A 274 36.24 8.56 -10.10
CA MET A 274 37.16 8.76 -11.23
C MET A 274 38.52 8.11 -11.00
N LEU A 275 39.00 8.13 -9.75
CA LEU A 275 40.31 7.61 -9.37
C LEU A 275 40.33 6.09 -9.13
N ARG A 276 39.18 5.44 -8.95
CA ARG A 276 39.10 3.99 -8.66
C ARG A 276 39.16 3.15 -9.93
N ALA A 277 40.13 2.25 -10.02
CA ALA A 277 40.13 1.15 -10.99
C ALA A 277 39.32 -0.05 -10.45
N PRO A 278 38.42 -0.67 -11.24
CA PRO A 278 37.70 -1.86 -10.80
C PRO A 278 38.65 -3.05 -10.65
N GLY A 279 38.64 -3.68 -9.48
CA GLY A 279 39.47 -4.87 -9.20
C GLY A 279 38.88 -6.18 -9.74
N PRO A 280 39.70 -7.22 -9.96
CA PRO A 280 39.30 -8.49 -10.58
C PRO A 280 38.26 -9.29 -9.77
N LYS A 281 38.20 -9.11 -8.45
CA LYS A 281 37.22 -9.77 -7.56
C LYS A 281 35.80 -9.21 -7.67
N GLY A 282 35.58 -8.14 -8.46
CA GLY A 282 34.29 -7.48 -8.61
C GLY A 282 33.24 -8.29 -9.38
N ARG A 283 33.64 -9.22 -10.25
CA ARG A 283 32.67 -9.92 -11.13
C ARG A 283 31.70 -10.83 -10.37
N ALA A 284 32.19 -11.60 -9.39
CA ALA A 284 31.34 -12.47 -8.57
C ALA A 284 30.37 -11.65 -7.69
N ALA A 285 30.86 -10.57 -7.06
CA ALA A 285 30.03 -9.64 -6.30
C ALA A 285 28.94 -8.98 -7.19
N GLY A 286 29.27 -8.69 -8.45
CA GLY A 286 28.32 -8.14 -9.42
C GLY A 286 27.16 -9.07 -9.76
N PHE A 287 27.38 -10.39 -9.81
CA PHE A 287 26.31 -11.38 -10.02
C PHE A 287 25.40 -11.49 -8.80
N VAL A 288 25.96 -11.55 -7.58
CA VAL A 288 25.19 -11.58 -6.33
C VAL A 288 24.29 -10.34 -6.20
N LEU A 289 24.84 -9.16 -6.47
CA LEU A 289 24.10 -7.90 -6.44
C LEU A 289 23.03 -7.83 -7.54
N GLY A 290 23.30 -8.41 -8.72
CA GLY A 290 22.31 -8.52 -9.79
C GLY A 290 21.14 -9.44 -9.41
N GLY A 291 21.44 -10.59 -8.80
CA GLY A 291 20.43 -11.51 -8.26
C GLY A 291 19.58 -10.85 -7.18
N LEU A 292 20.21 -10.14 -6.23
CA LEU A 292 19.49 -9.39 -5.19
C LEU A 292 18.56 -8.32 -5.79
N ALA A 293 19.04 -7.58 -6.80
CA ALA A 293 18.21 -6.59 -7.49
C ALA A 293 16.97 -7.22 -8.14
N LEU A 294 17.15 -8.36 -8.82
CA LEU A 294 16.05 -9.08 -9.47
C LEU A 294 15.06 -9.62 -8.43
N SER A 295 15.54 -10.20 -7.34
CA SER A 295 14.70 -10.68 -6.24
C SER A 295 13.90 -9.55 -5.60
N MET A 296 14.51 -8.40 -5.31
CA MET A 296 13.79 -7.25 -4.73
C MET A 296 12.75 -6.68 -5.69
N ALA A 297 13.04 -6.62 -6.98
CA ALA A 297 12.07 -6.21 -8.00
C ALA A 297 10.92 -7.22 -8.12
N ALA A 298 11.21 -8.53 -8.06
CA ALA A 298 10.21 -9.58 -8.05
C ALA A 298 9.33 -9.54 -6.79
N ILE A 299 9.91 -9.24 -5.62
CA ILE A 299 9.14 -9.01 -4.38
C ILE A 299 8.24 -7.79 -4.56
N ALA A 300 8.77 -6.66 -5.08
CA ALA A 300 7.97 -5.45 -5.32
C ALA A 300 6.76 -5.72 -6.23
N ALA A 301 6.93 -6.58 -7.25
CA ALA A 301 5.86 -6.98 -8.16
C ALA A 301 4.83 -7.95 -7.53
N GLN A 302 5.22 -8.66 -6.46
CA GLN A 302 4.35 -9.60 -5.74
C GLN A 302 3.69 -8.98 -4.50
N VAL A 303 4.09 -7.78 -4.09
CA VAL A 303 3.36 -7.05 -3.04
C VAL A 303 1.97 -6.80 -3.59
N ALA A 304 0.99 -7.55 -3.08
CA ALA A 304 -0.39 -7.34 -3.44
C ALA A 304 -0.75 -5.90 -3.04
N PRO A 305 -1.42 -5.15 -3.93
CA PRO A 305 -1.98 -3.89 -3.53
C PRO A 305 -2.89 -4.20 -2.34
N PRO A 306 -3.06 -3.26 -1.38
CA PRO A 306 -4.17 -3.42 -0.47
C PRO A 306 -5.37 -3.68 -1.40
N PRO A 307 -6.23 -4.65 -1.10
CA PRO A 307 -7.49 -4.65 -1.79
C PRO A 307 -7.98 -3.24 -1.56
N SER A 308 -8.00 -2.49 -2.66
CA SER A 308 -9.02 -1.50 -2.86
C SER A 308 -10.27 -2.19 -2.33
N VAL A 309 -11.18 -1.47 -1.69
CA VAL A 309 -12.57 -1.84 -1.90
C VAL A 309 -12.60 -2.08 -3.38
N ALA A 310 -12.62 -3.36 -3.78
CA ALA A 310 -12.46 -3.66 -5.16
C ALA A 310 -13.62 -2.84 -5.68
N MET A 311 -13.35 -1.90 -6.56
CA MET A 311 -14.26 -1.76 -7.66
C MET A 311 -14.21 -3.15 -8.31
N GLN A 312 -14.89 -4.13 -7.67
CA GLN A 312 -15.82 -5.02 -8.33
C GLN A 312 -16.41 -4.11 -9.37
N ALA A 313 -15.99 -4.37 -10.62
CA ALA A 313 -16.29 -3.53 -11.77
C ALA A 313 -17.65 -2.87 -11.53
N PRO A 314 -17.71 -1.53 -11.51
CA PRO A 314 -18.77 -0.76 -10.82
C PRO A 314 -20.06 -1.54 -10.86
N ARG A 315 -20.39 -2.21 -9.73
CA ARG A 315 -21.49 -3.17 -9.73
C ARG A 315 -22.72 -2.44 -10.20
N GLN A 316 -23.19 -2.82 -11.38
CA GLN A 316 -24.21 -2.05 -12.04
C GLN A 316 -25.52 -2.32 -11.30
N GLN A 317 -26.01 -1.30 -10.59
CA GLN A 317 -27.32 -1.38 -10.01
C GLN A 317 -28.32 -1.50 -11.16
N ILE A 318 -29.21 -2.48 -11.06
CA ILE A 318 -30.42 -2.54 -11.88
C ILE A 318 -31.61 -2.09 -11.03
N ASP A 319 -32.56 -1.43 -11.67
CA ASP A 319 -33.82 -1.10 -11.03
C ASP A 319 -34.78 -2.28 -11.14
N LEU A 320 -34.98 -2.98 -10.03
CA LEU A 320 -36.05 -3.96 -9.92
C LEU A 320 -37.39 -3.26 -9.60
N PRO A 321 -38.51 -3.71 -10.18
CA PRO A 321 -39.83 -3.24 -9.79
C PRO A 321 -40.17 -3.73 -8.38
N ALA A 322 -40.94 -2.94 -7.62
CA ALA A 322 -41.29 -3.27 -6.24
C ALA A 322 -42.02 -4.63 -6.11
N SER A 323 -42.76 -5.04 -7.13
CA SER A 323 -43.43 -6.35 -7.20
C SER A 323 -42.46 -7.53 -7.19
N ARG A 324 -41.25 -7.38 -7.74
CA ARG A 324 -40.22 -8.43 -7.72
C ARG A 324 -39.53 -8.53 -6.36
N LEU A 325 -39.42 -7.42 -5.63
CA LEU A 325 -38.79 -7.43 -4.31
C LEU A 325 -39.59 -8.22 -3.27
N LEU A 326 -40.91 -8.38 -3.48
CA LEU A 326 -41.79 -9.21 -2.65
C LEU A 326 -41.31 -10.67 -2.57
N ASP A 327 -40.68 -11.19 -3.62
CA ASP A 327 -40.19 -12.57 -3.65
C ASP A 327 -39.13 -12.83 -2.56
N TYR A 328 -38.35 -11.80 -2.20
CA TYR A 328 -37.20 -11.90 -1.31
C TYR A 328 -37.54 -11.60 0.16
N GLU A 329 -38.66 -10.93 0.45
CA GLU A 329 -39.07 -10.58 1.80
C GLU A 329 -39.26 -11.81 2.69
N GLY A 330 -38.57 -11.89 3.81
CA GLY A 330 -38.70 -13.03 4.72
C GLY A 330 -37.53 -13.18 5.66
N THR A 331 -37.56 -14.26 6.44
CA THR A 331 -36.53 -14.58 7.42
C THR A 331 -35.72 -15.78 6.94
N TYR A 332 -34.40 -15.64 6.99
CA TYR A 332 -33.44 -16.64 6.52
C TYR A 332 -32.57 -17.08 7.68
N GLN A 333 -32.33 -18.38 7.79
CA GLN A 333 -31.52 -18.93 8.86
C GLN A 333 -30.04 -18.96 8.46
N VAL A 334 -29.23 -18.04 8.99
CA VAL A 334 -27.79 -17.99 8.68
C VAL A 334 -27.04 -19.06 9.47
N ASP A 335 -27.35 -19.16 10.77
CA ASP A 335 -26.85 -20.18 11.69
C ASP A 335 -27.96 -20.51 12.72
N GLU A 336 -27.74 -21.46 13.64
CA GLU A 336 -28.74 -21.94 14.59
C GLU A 336 -29.36 -20.81 15.43
N PHE A 337 -28.54 -19.85 15.86
CA PHE A 337 -28.99 -18.69 16.66
C PHE A 337 -28.94 -17.36 15.91
N VAL A 338 -28.71 -17.39 14.59
CA VAL A 338 -28.56 -16.18 13.78
C VAL A 338 -29.59 -16.18 12.66
N LEU A 339 -30.55 -15.27 12.76
CA LEU A 339 -31.54 -15.01 11.73
C LEU A 339 -31.17 -13.73 10.97
N MET A 340 -31.45 -13.75 9.67
CA MET A 340 -31.40 -12.57 8.83
C MET A 340 -32.81 -12.28 8.32
N GLU A 341 -33.31 -11.10 8.64
CA GLU A 341 -34.55 -10.58 8.09
C GLU A 341 -34.25 -9.76 6.84
N VAL A 342 -35.00 -10.04 5.78
CA VAL A 342 -35.02 -9.28 4.54
C VAL A 342 -36.36 -8.54 4.50
N THR A 343 -36.31 -7.22 4.52
CA THR A 343 -37.48 -6.35 4.49
C THR A 343 -37.40 -5.36 3.33
N ARG A 344 -38.55 -4.84 2.91
CA ARG A 344 -38.64 -3.85 1.84
C ARG A 344 -39.15 -2.53 2.38
N ASP A 345 -38.64 -1.45 1.81
CA ASP A 345 -39.19 -0.11 1.95
C ASP A 345 -39.35 0.51 0.55
N GLY A 346 -40.57 0.50 0.02
CA GLY A 346 -40.85 0.93 -1.35
C GLY A 346 -40.09 0.10 -2.40
N ARG A 347 -39.08 0.69 -3.02
CA ARG A 347 -38.20 0.06 -4.03
C ARG A 347 -36.83 -0.36 -3.48
N ARG A 348 -36.65 -0.30 -2.16
CA ARG A 348 -35.38 -0.60 -1.48
C ARG A 348 -35.50 -1.91 -0.72
N LEU A 349 -34.46 -2.71 -0.75
CA LEU A 349 -34.36 -3.94 0.01
C LEU A 349 -33.39 -3.71 1.17
N TRP A 350 -33.76 -4.16 2.35
CA TRP A 350 -32.99 -4.02 3.58
C TRP A 350 -32.75 -5.40 4.18
N THR A 351 -31.56 -5.59 4.74
CA THR A 351 -31.23 -6.78 5.53
C THR A 351 -30.90 -6.41 6.94
N ARG A 352 -31.34 -7.21 7.90
CA ARG A 352 -31.01 -7.06 9.32
C ARG A 352 -30.68 -8.43 9.90
N MET A 353 -29.47 -8.59 10.44
CA MET A 353 -29.14 -9.75 11.26
C MET A 353 -29.54 -9.51 12.71
N SER A 354 -29.88 -10.57 13.45
CA SER A 354 -30.17 -10.49 14.89
C SER A 354 -29.09 -9.70 15.65
N GLY A 355 -29.48 -8.59 16.28
CA GLY A 355 -28.57 -7.71 17.04
C GLY A 355 -27.78 -6.67 16.22
N GLN A 356 -27.94 -6.62 14.89
CA GLN A 356 -27.23 -5.68 14.01
C GLN A 356 -28.14 -4.58 13.44
N PRO A 357 -27.59 -3.43 13.03
CA PRO A 357 -28.34 -2.40 12.30
C PRO A 357 -28.82 -2.92 10.93
N ARG A 358 -29.86 -2.28 10.39
CA ARG A 358 -30.32 -2.56 9.02
C ARG A 358 -29.29 -2.06 8.00
N ILE A 359 -29.09 -2.84 6.95
CA ILE A 359 -28.16 -2.57 5.85
C ILE A 359 -28.96 -2.52 4.55
N GLU A 360 -28.76 -1.47 3.74
CA GLU A 360 -29.40 -1.33 2.43
C GLU A 360 -28.72 -2.25 1.41
N GLN A 361 -29.54 -2.89 0.57
CA GLN A 361 -29.13 -3.82 -0.46
C GLN A 361 -29.57 -3.32 -1.84
N TYR A 362 -28.64 -3.35 -2.78
CA TYR A 362 -28.80 -2.89 -4.15
C TYR A 362 -28.81 -4.10 -5.08
N ALA A 363 -29.77 -4.16 -6.01
CA ALA A 363 -29.85 -5.24 -6.97
C ALA A 363 -28.76 -5.10 -8.04
N GLU A 364 -27.93 -6.12 -8.20
CA GLU A 364 -26.96 -6.26 -9.30
C GLU A 364 -27.59 -7.06 -10.45
N ARG A 365 -28.35 -8.11 -10.11
CA ARG A 365 -29.15 -8.94 -11.03
C ARG A 365 -30.45 -9.31 -10.33
N GLN A 366 -31.37 -9.99 -11.03
CA GLN A 366 -32.68 -10.35 -10.51
C GLN A 366 -32.60 -10.98 -9.10
N ASP A 367 -31.74 -11.99 -8.91
CA ASP A 367 -31.59 -12.71 -7.64
C ASP A 367 -30.24 -12.42 -6.95
N ALA A 368 -29.53 -11.35 -7.35
CA ALA A 368 -28.21 -11.01 -6.78
C ALA A 368 -28.18 -9.57 -6.29
N PHE A 369 -27.78 -9.38 -5.03
CA PHE A 369 -27.75 -8.09 -4.36
C PHE A 369 -26.41 -7.86 -3.66
N PHE A 370 -26.08 -6.59 -3.45
CA PHE A 370 -24.87 -6.17 -2.75
C PHE A 370 -25.12 -4.91 -1.92
N SER A 371 -24.28 -4.68 -0.92
CA SER A 371 -24.24 -3.40 -0.19
C SER A 371 -23.10 -2.51 -0.71
N ARG A 372 -23.30 -1.19 -0.64
CA ARG A 372 -22.28 -0.19 -0.99
C ARG A 372 -21.39 0.18 0.20
N ASP A 373 -21.93 0.02 1.41
CA ASP A 373 -21.29 0.47 2.64
C ASP A 373 -20.45 -0.63 3.30
N VAL A 374 -20.82 -1.90 3.06
CA VAL A 374 -20.19 -3.08 3.67
C VAL A 374 -20.00 -4.20 2.66
N ASP A 375 -18.98 -5.05 2.87
CA ASP A 375 -18.70 -6.22 2.02
C ASP A 375 -19.68 -7.37 2.30
N VAL A 376 -20.92 -7.17 1.83
CA VAL A 376 -22.05 -8.11 1.90
C VAL A 376 -22.58 -8.33 0.50
N GLN A 377 -22.81 -9.61 0.16
CA GLN A 377 -23.40 -10.01 -1.11
C GLN A 377 -24.44 -11.09 -0.85
N LEU A 378 -25.55 -11.02 -1.56
CA LEU A 378 -26.67 -11.94 -1.42
C LEU A 378 -26.96 -12.53 -2.79
N ALA A 379 -27.02 -13.85 -2.88
CA ALA A 379 -27.51 -14.55 -4.05
C ALA A 379 -28.70 -15.42 -3.63
N PHE A 380 -29.91 -14.96 -3.93
CA PHE A 380 -31.13 -15.70 -3.63
C PHE A 380 -31.20 -16.97 -4.50
N GLN A 381 -31.66 -18.04 -3.87
CA GLN A 381 -31.87 -19.34 -4.49
C GLN A 381 -33.37 -19.57 -4.62
N ARG A 382 -33.75 -20.17 -5.75
CA ARG A 382 -35.14 -20.50 -6.06
C ARG A 382 -35.28 -22.00 -6.20
N ASP A 383 -36.40 -22.52 -5.74
CA ASP A 383 -36.78 -23.93 -5.89
C ASP A 383 -37.20 -24.26 -7.33
N ALA A 384 -37.50 -25.55 -7.59
CA ALA A 384 -37.97 -26.03 -8.90
C ALA A 384 -39.30 -25.41 -9.36
N ARG A 385 -40.03 -24.71 -8.47
CA ARG A 385 -41.29 -24.01 -8.75
C ARG A 385 -41.08 -22.51 -8.95
N GLY A 386 -39.82 -22.03 -8.90
CA GLY A 386 -39.45 -20.63 -9.08
C GLY A 386 -39.62 -19.76 -7.84
N LYS A 387 -39.93 -20.33 -6.67
CA LYS A 387 -40.08 -19.60 -5.40
C LYS A 387 -38.74 -19.49 -4.68
N VAL A 388 -38.43 -18.32 -4.13
CA VAL A 388 -37.22 -18.13 -3.32
C VAL A 388 -37.31 -18.98 -2.05
N ASP A 389 -36.41 -19.95 -1.91
CA ASP A 389 -36.34 -20.93 -0.82
C ASP A 389 -35.07 -20.78 0.05
N GLY A 390 -34.13 -19.93 -0.36
CA GLY A 390 -32.95 -19.62 0.41
C GLY A 390 -32.10 -18.52 -0.20
N LEU A 391 -30.94 -18.28 0.38
CA LEU A 391 -29.91 -17.42 -0.20
C LEU A 391 -28.52 -17.90 0.17
N ARG A 392 -27.56 -17.56 -0.68
CA ARG A 392 -26.15 -17.58 -0.35
C ARG A 392 -25.73 -16.17 0.07
N LEU A 393 -25.30 -16.03 1.31
CA LEU A 393 -24.74 -14.81 1.87
C LEU A 393 -23.22 -14.91 1.77
N HIS A 394 -22.60 -13.95 1.07
CA HIS A 394 -21.18 -13.70 1.19
C HIS A 394 -20.97 -12.59 2.21
N TRP A 395 -20.30 -12.89 3.31
CA TRP A 395 -20.05 -11.92 4.37
C TRP A 395 -18.74 -12.23 5.09
N MET A 396 -17.96 -11.18 5.38
CA MET A 396 -16.62 -11.30 5.98
C MET A 396 -15.71 -12.27 5.22
N GLY A 397 -15.86 -12.30 3.89
CA GLY A 397 -15.16 -13.17 2.97
C GLY A 397 -15.63 -14.64 2.95
N GLY A 398 -16.55 -15.06 3.84
CA GLY A 398 -17.10 -16.41 3.89
C GLY A 398 -18.43 -16.53 3.18
N ASP A 399 -18.72 -17.74 2.67
CA ASP A 399 -20.04 -18.08 2.10
C ASP A 399 -20.88 -18.86 3.13
N PHE A 400 -22.12 -18.40 3.28
CA PHE A 400 -23.16 -19.00 4.13
C PHE A 400 -24.36 -19.35 3.26
N VAL A 401 -24.89 -20.56 3.43
CA VAL A 401 -26.15 -20.96 2.81
C VAL A 401 -27.23 -20.80 3.87
N ALA A 402 -28.18 -19.91 3.61
CA ALA A 402 -29.23 -19.54 4.54
C ALA A 402 -30.61 -19.92 3.95
N PRO A 403 -31.21 -21.05 4.37
CA PRO A 403 -32.55 -21.42 3.93
C PRO A 403 -33.59 -20.41 4.44
N ARG A 404 -34.62 -20.18 3.63
CA ARG A 404 -35.76 -19.35 3.99
C ARG A 404 -36.66 -20.14 4.94
N LEU A 405 -37.05 -19.51 6.04
CA LEU A 405 -37.96 -20.10 7.02
C LEU A 405 -39.41 -19.75 6.70
N ASP A 406 -40.30 -20.70 6.92
CA ASP A 406 -41.74 -20.47 6.98
C ASP A 406 -42.16 -19.98 8.38
N ARG A 407 -43.47 -19.76 8.58
CA ARG A 407 -43.97 -19.24 9.87
C ARG A 407 -43.61 -20.13 11.05
N ASP A 408 -43.72 -21.44 10.88
CA ASP A 408 -43.44 -22.41 11.95
C ASP A 408 -41.94 -22.51 12.21
N GLY A 409 -41.11 -22.50 11.16
CA GLY A 409 -39.66 -22.45 11.25
C GLY A 409 -39.15 -21.17 11.93
N ILE A 410 -39.75 -20.01 11.64
CA ILE A 410 -39.45 -18.74 12.32
C ILE A 410 -39.78 -18.87 13.82
N ALA A 411 -40.98 -19.34 14.16
CA ALA A 411 -41.39 -19.51 15.56
C ALA A 411 -40.47 -20.47 16.32
N ALA A 412 -40.11 -21.59 15.70
CA ALA A 412 -39.18 -22.56 16.28
C ALA A 412 -37.77 -21.99 16.47
N ALA A 413 -37.22 -21.28 15.47
CA ALA A 413 -35.90 -20.66 15.56
C ALA A 413 -35.86 -19.53 16.59
N SER A 414 -36.87 -18.64 16.61
CA SER A 414 -37.00 -17.59 17.61
C SER A 414 -37.14 -18.15 19.03
N MET A 415 -37.89 -19.25 19.20
CA MET A 415 -37.98 -19.93 20.49
C MET A 415 -36.62 -20.47 20.94
N LYS A 416 -35.86 -21.11 20.05
CA LYS A 416 -34.50 -21.59 20.35
C LYS A 416 -33.54 -20.45 20.73
N ILE A 417 -33.61 -19.33 20.01
CA ILE A 417 -32.81 -18.12 20.30
C ILE A 417 -33.18 -17.58 21.68
N ASN A 418 -34.47 -17.41 21.97
CA ASN A 418 -34.93 -16.92 23.27
C ASN A 418 -34.52 -17.86 24.41
N GLN A 419 -34.66 -19.18 24.24
CA GLN A 419 -34.18 -20.18 25.20
C GLN A 419 -32.67 -20.08 25.43
N ASN A 420 -31.90 -19.76 24.38
CA ASN A 420 -30.46 -19.55 24.51
C ASN A 420 -30.12 -18.28 25.28
N ILE A 421 -30.90 -17.20 25.10
CA ILE A 421 -30.73 -15.89 25.74
C ILE A 421 -31.12 -15.90 27.23
N VAL A 422 -32.27 -16.49 27.58
CA VAL A 422 -32.80 -16.46 28.98
C VAL A 422 -32.08 -17.40 29.93
N ARG A 423 -31.11 -18.16 29.42
CA ARG A 423 -30.38 -19.17 30.17
C ARG A 423 -29.45 -18.52 31.20
N THR A 424 -29.31 -19.15 32.35
CA THR A 424 -28.44 -18.66 33.45
C THR A 424 -27.20 -19.53 33.69
N ARG A 425 -27.06 -20.64 32.94
CA ARG A 425 -25.98 -21.62 33.05
C ARG A 425 -25.22 -21.80 31.72
N PRO A 426 -23.91 -22.09 31.74
CA PRO A 426 -23.16 -22.35 30.52
C PRO A 426 -23.68 -23.60 29.79
N ARG A 427 -23.33 -23.75 28.51
CA ARG A 427 -23.68 -24.94 27.73
C ARG A 427 -22.89 -26.13 28.31
N PRO A 428 -23.51 -27.32 28.39
CA PRO A 428 -22.79 -28.53 28.78
C PRO A 428 -21.51 -28.69 27.95
N GLY A 429 -20.37 -28.88 28.61
CA GLY A 429 -19.07 -29.03 27.95
C GLY A 429 -18.40 -27.73 27.46
N GLY A 430 -19.03 -26.56 27.64
CA GLY A 430 -18.50 -25.27 27.18
C GLY A 430 -17.16 -24.89 27.80
N GLU A 431 -16.99 -25.08 29.12
CA GLU A 431 -15.71 -24.83 29.78
C GLU A 431 -14.60 -25.74 29.25
N ALA A 432 -14.87 -27.04 29.12
CA ALA A 432 -13.90 -27.99 28.57
C ALA A 432 -13.52 -27.64 27.12
N LEU A 433 -14.47 -27.08 26.35
CA LEU A 433 -14.25 -26.57 25.01
C LEU A 433 -13.37 -25.34 24.98
N LEU A 434 -13.61 -24.40 25.88
CA LEU A 434 -12.76 -23.23 25.99
C LEU A 434 -11.34 -23.61 26.36
N ARG A 435 -11.15 -24.44 27.39
CA ARG A 435 -9.83 -24.89 27.86
C ARG A 435 -9.01 -25.52 26.74
N ARG A 436 -9.59 -26.47 26.00
CA ARG A 436 -8.89 -27.18 24.91
C ARG A 436 -8.57 -26.28 23.72
N ASN A 437 -9.35 -25.23 23.46
CA ASN A 437 -9.13 -24.32 22.33
C ASN A 437 -8.18 -23.16 22.66
N VAL A 438 -8.17 -22.66 23.89
CA VAL A 438 -7.28 -21.57 24.33
C VAL A 438 -5.81 -21.98 24.21
N ASP A 439 -5.43 -23.14 24.73
CA ASP A 439 -4.03 -23.59 24.68
C ASP A 439 -3.58 -23.87 23.24
N GLN A 440 -4.48 -24.37 22.38
CA GLN A 440 -4.20 -24.57 20.97
C GLN A 440 -4.04 -23.22 20.26
N ALA A 441 -4.90 -22.24 20.54
CA ALA A 441 -4.83 -20.91 19.95
C ALA A 441 -3.53 -20.17 20.30
N VAL A 442 -3.07 -20.27 21.56
CA VAL A 442 -1.75 -19.78 22.00
C VAL A 442 -0.61 -20.51 21.27
N ALA A 443 -0.77 -21.81 21.00
CA ALA A 443 0.20 -22.61 20.25
C ALA A 443 0.09 -22.50 18.72
N GLY A 444 -0.75 -21.60 18.18
CA GLY A 444 -0.91 -21.44 16.72
C GLY A 444 -1.72 -22.53 16.03
N LYS A 445 -2.48 -23.33 16.78
CA LYS A 445 -3.25 -24.47 16.29
C LYS A 445 -4.75 -24.23 16.47
N VAL A 446 -5.54 -24.73 15.52
CA VAL A 446 -7.01 -24.65 15.56
C VAL A 446 -7.60 -26.05 15.42
N ARG A 447 -8.46 -26.45 16.34
CA ARG A 447 -9.20 -27.72 16.25
C ARG A 447 -10.53 -27.51 15.53
N LEU A 448 -10.55 -27.79 14.23
CA LEU A 448 -11.73 -27.58 13.40
C LEU A 448 -12.94 -28.43 13.81
N ASP A 449 -12.71 -29.60 14.43
CA ASP A 449 -13.78 -30.49 14.91
C ASP A 449 -14.67 -29.85 15.98
N ASP A 450 -14.10 -28.92 16.75
CA ASP A 450 -14.78 -28.21 17.84
C ASP A 450 -15.62 -27.02 17.35
N LEU A 451 -15.49 -26.65 16.07
CA LEU A 451 -16.12 -25.49 15.46
C LEU A 451 -17.24 -25.93 14.52
N THR A 452 -18.28 -25.11 14.37
CA THR A 452 -19.22 -25.30 13.26
C THR A 452 -18.48 -25.12 11.94
N PRO A 453 -18.87 -25.81 10.85
CA PRO A 453 -18.21 -25.64 9.55
C PRO A 453 -18.18 -24.19 9.07
N GLN A 454 -19.18 -23.40 9.45
CA GLN A 454 -19.29 -21.98 9.14
C GLN A 454 -18.24 -21.17 9.91
N PHE A 455 -18.15 -21.36 11.24
CA PHE A 455 -17.19 -20.65 12.07
C PHE A 455 -15.74 -21.08 11.79
N ALA A 456 -15.50 -22.36 11.50
CA ALA A 456 -14.20 -22.89 11.11
C ALA A 456 -13.56 -22.12 9.92
N ARG A 457 -14.38 -21.80 8.90
CA ARG A 457 -13.93 -21.03 7.72
C ARG A 457 -13.53 -19.59 8.06
N GLN A 458 -14.11 -19.01 9.11
CA GLN A 458 -13.75 -17.69 9.59
C GLN A 458 -12.46 -17.75 10.42
N VAL A 459 -12.40 -18.66 11.40
CA VAL A 459 -11.25 -18.82 12.30
C VAL A 459 -9.95 -19.09 11.54
N LEU A 460 -9.97 -19.94 10.51
CA LEU A 460 -8.78 -20.24 9.70
C LEU A 460 -8.16 -19.01 9.03
N ARG A 461 -8.94 -17.96 8.77
CA ARG A 461 -8.44 -16.72 8.14
C ARG A 461 -7.75 -15.81 9.14
N VAL A 462 -8.21 -15.82 10.38
CA VAL A 462 -7.75 -14.91 11.44
C VAL A 462 -6.83 -15.60 12.45
N ALA A 463 -6.61 -16.91 12.33
CA ALA A 463 -5.80 -17.70 13.25
C ALA A 463 -4.41 -17.13 13.55
N PRO A 464 -3.59 -16.68 12.55
CA PRO A 464 -2.27 -16.13 12.84
C PRO A 464 -2.33 -14.87 13.72
N ARG A 465 -3.37 -14.05 13.55
CA ARG A 465 -3.58 -12.83 14.33
C ARG A 465 -4.02 -13.15 15.76
N ILE A 466 -4.96 -14.08 15.91
CA ILE A 466 -5.43 -14.55 17.23
C ILE A 466 -4.24 -15.07 18.04
N THR A 467 -3.35 -15.85 17.43
CA THR A 467 -2.15 -16.37 18.09
C THR A 467 -1.21 -15.25 18.54
N ASN A 468 -0.94 -14.25 17.68
CA ASN A 468 -0.08 -13.12 18.04
C ASN A 468 -0.64 -12.30 19.21
N GLU A 469 -1.97 -12.21 19.34
CA GLU A 469 -2.62 -11.47 20.41
C GLU A 469 -2.68 -12.25 21.73
N LEU A 470 -2.89 -13.57 21.66
CA LEU A 470 -2.98 -14.42 22.84
C LEU A 470 -1.61 -14.88 23.35
N ALA A 471 -0.58 -14.93 22.50
CA ALA A 471 0.77 -15.36 22.89
C ALA A 471 1.38 -14.59 24.09
N PRO A 472 1.24 -13.24 24.18
CA PRO A 472 1.74 -12.49 25.33
C PRO A 472 1.09 -12.87 26.67
N TYR A 473 -0.15 -13.39 26.67
CA TYR A 473 -0.85 -13.77 27.89
C TYR A 473 -0.26 -15.03 28.52
N GLY A 474 0.42 -15.88 27.75
CA GLY A 474 1.00 -17.14 28.22
C GLY A 474 -0.05 -18.23 28.47
N ARG A 475 0.34 -19.26 29.22
CA ARG A 475 -0.50 -20.46 29.41
C ARG A 475 -1.76 -20.16 30.22
N LEU A 476 -2.80 -20.95 29.96
CA LEU A 476 -4.03 -20.93 30.73
C LEU A 476 -3.80 -21.35 32.20
N LYS A 477 -4.29 -20.55 33.15
CA LYS A 477 -4.31 -20.87 34.59
C LYS A 477 -5.69 -21.31 35.07
N SER A 478 -6.72 -20.53 34.78
CA SER A 478 -8.08 -20.82 35.24
C SER A 478 -9.14 -20.31 34.28
N VAL A 479 -10.27 -21.01 34.21
CA VAL A 479 -11.47 -20.59 33.51
C VAL A 479 -12.60 -20.51 34.54
N THR A 480 -13.35 -19.41 34.53
CA THR A 480 -14.48 -19.20 35.44
C THR A 480 -15.66 -18.70 34.63
N PHE A 481 -16.78 -19.43 34.65
CA PHE A 481 -18.02 -18.94 34.05
C PHE A 481 -18.52 -17.72 34.83
N LEU A 482 -18.90 -16.67 34.10
CA LEU A 482 -19.42 -15.44 34.67
C LEU A 482 -20.94 -15.38 34.52
N MET A 483 -21.42 -15.43 33.28
CA MET A 483 -22.83 -15.21 32.95
C MET A 483 -23.13 -15.65 31.52
N VAL A 484 -24.41 -15.69 31.18
CA VAL A 484 -24.87 -15.64 29.80
C VAL A 484 -25.21 -14.17 29.49
N ASP A 485 -24.72 -13.62 28.39
CA ASP A 485 -25.02 -12.24 28.02
C ASP A 485 -26.42 -12.08 27.39
N GLN A 486 -26.83 -10.83 27.15
CA GLN A 486 -28.13 -10.49 26.56
C GLN A 486 -28.36 -11.06 25.15
N ASN A 487 -27.31 -11.59 24.51
CA ASN A 487 -27.36 -12.22 23.19
C ASN A 487 -27.23 -13.76 23.29
N GLY A 488 -27.21 -14.34 24.50
CA GLY A 488 -27.13 -15.77 24.72
C GLY A 488 -25.71 -16.36 24.64
N TRP A 489 -24.67 -15.54 24.72
CA TRP A 489 -23.28 -16.00 24.71
C TRP A 489 -22.84 -16.40 26.11
N ASP A 490 -22.16 -17.53 26.23
CA ASP A 490 -21.53 -17.93 27.48
C ASP A 490 -20.27 -17.08 27.69
N VAL A 491 -20.22 -16.35 28.79
CA VAL A 491 -19.08 -15.49 29.15
C VAL A 491 -18.23 -16.18 30.20
N TYR A 492 -16.95 -16.34 29.92
CA TYR A 492 -15.97 -16.96 30.80
C TYR A 492 -14.80 -16.01 31.06
N ARG A 493 -14.42 -15.83 32.31
CA ARG A 493 -13.15 -15.21 32.67
C ARG A 493 -12.03 -16.21 32.55
N VAL A 494 -11.09 -15.94 31.67
CA VAL A 494 -9.91 -16.76 31.42
C VAL A 494 -8.69 -16.03 31.97
N ARG A 495 -8.07 -16.60 33.00
CA ARG A 495 -6.80 -16.11 33.52
C ARG A 495 -5.66 -16.89 32.89
N HIS A 496 -4.68 -16.15 32.42
CA HIS A 496 -3.42 -16.67 31.90
C HIS A 496 -2.27 -16.31 32.85
N GLU A 497 -1.05 -16.69 32.49
CA GLU A 497 0.16 -16.34 33.23
C GLU A 497 0.36 -14.82 33.40
N HIS A 498 0.12 -14.05 32.34
CA HIS A 498 0.45 -12.63 32.23
C HIS A 498 -0.78 -11.73 32.00
N GLY A 499 -1.97 -12.15 32.45
CA GLY A 499 -3.17 -11.33 32.37
C GLY A 499 -4.45 -12.13 32.40
N GLN A 500 -5.57 -11.46 32.17
CA GLN A 500 -6.88 -12.09 32.10
C GLN A 500 -7.75 -11.46 31.01
N ARG A 501 -8.65 -12.26 30.44
CA ARG A 501 -9.56 -11.89 29.36
C ARG A 501 -10.93 -12.51 29.59
N ASP A 502 -11.99 -11.81 29.23
CA ASP A 502 -13.33 -12.37 29.22
C ASP A 502 -13.61 -12.93 27.81
N TRP A 503 -13.85 -14.23 27.73
CA TRP A 503 -14.15 -14.98 26.52
C TRP A 503 -15.65 -15.17 26.40
N HIS A 504 -16.21 -14.72 25.29
CA HIS A 504 -17.61 -14.90 24.93
C HIS A 504 -17.69 -16.02 23.91
N MET A 505 -18.51 -17.03 24.16
CA MET A 505 -18.67 -18.19 23.29
C MET A 505 -20.14 -18.46 22.97
N LEU A 506 -20.44 -18.57 21.69
CA LEU A 506 -21.72 -19.08 21.21
C LEU A 506 -21.53 -20.55 20.84
N ILE A 507 -22.22 -21.43 21.56
CA ILE A 507 -22.14 -22.88 21.39
C ILE A 507 -23.50 -23.40 20.92
N ASN A 508 -23.50 -24.08 19.79
CA ASN A 508 -24.68 -24.64 19.11
C ASN A 508 -25.24 -25.89 19.85
N SER A 509 -26.38 -26.41 19.42
CA SER A 509 -27.01 -27.59 20.03
C SER A 509 -26.14 -28.85 19.98
N ASP A 510 -25.24 -28.93 19.01
CA ASP A 510 -24.31 -30.05 18.83
C ASP A 510 -23.06 -29.94 19.72
N GLY A 511 -22.98 -28.91 20.56
CA GLY A 511 -21.83 -28.67 21.43
C GLY A 511 -20.60 -28.12 20.70
N LYS A 512 -20.78 -27.55 19.50
CA LYS A 512 -19.72 -26.92 18.70
C LYS A 512 -19.77 -25.40 18.82
N VAL A 513 -18.64 -24.74 18.63
CA VAL A 513 -18.56 -23.27 18.64
C VAL A 513 -19.06 -22.71 17.33
N ALA A 514 -20.13 -21.93 17.40
CA ALA A 514 -20.68 -21.15 16.29
C ALA A 514 -20.10 -19.73 16.26
N GLY A 515 -19.55 -19.23 17.37
CA GLY A 515 -18.86 -17.94 17.43
C GLY A 515 -18.05 -17.79 18.71
N ALA A 516 -16.95 -17.05 18.67
CA ALA A 516 -16.16 -16.69 19.86
C ALA A 516 -15.47 -15.34 19.71
N PHE A 517 -15.36 -14.58 20.81
CA PHE A 517 -14.55 -13.36 20.89
C PHE A 517 -14.03 -13.13 22.31
N THR A 518 -13.02 -12.26 22.45
CA THR A 518 -12.41 -11.91 23.74
C THR A 518 -12.51 -10.41 24.02
N ARG A 519 -12.71 -10.03 25.28
CA ARG A 519 -12.67 -8.64 25.76
C ARG A 519 -11.63 -8.47 26.85
N GLU A 520 -11.05 -7.27 26.91
CA GLU A 520 -10.20 -6.88 28.03
C GLU A 520 -11.04 -6.80 29.31
N VAL A 521 -10.46 -7.22 30.44
CA VAL A 521 -11.05 -6.98 31.75
C VAL A 521 -10.57 -5.61 32.21
N HIS A 522 -11.47 -4.62 32.20
CA HIS A 522 -11.22 -3.28 32.73
C HIS A 522 -11.32 -3.23 34.25
#